data_AF-B8LWZ9-F1
#
_entry.id   AF-B8LWZ9-F1
#
_cell.length_a   1.000
_cell.length_b   1.000
_cell.length_c   1.000
_cell.angle_alpha   90.00
_cell.angle_beta   90.00
_cell.angle_gamma   90.00
#
_symmetry.space_group_name_H-M   'P 1'
#
loop_
_entity.id
_entity.type
_entity.pdbx_description
1 polymer ?
#
loop_
_entity_poly.entity_id
_entity_poly.type
_entity_poly.pdbx_seq_one_letter_code
_entity_poly.pdbx_strand_id
1 'polypeptide(L)'
;MPAGRPPSQIDQYKQEISTSFQNGQSISNITKMLSDEYQITIHPETIRRRLKQWGVSRTNPGPRELEDKIKELYFKQGLRDKEIIRALERDGIKISQSTLTTIQLWIGLQRRVVKPEDIQHTDNIVREAVREQLNSGHIEGYGRGHLYRFFRIQGYNIARNSIQMGFSVGKMISTGDEMNM
;
A
#
# COMPACT_ATOMS: atom_id res chain seq x y z
N MET A 1 46.46 -8.82 7.61
CA MET A 1 45.03 -8.51 7.36
C MET A 1 44.98 -7.23 6.54
N PRO A 2 44.47 -7.21 5.28
CA PRO A 2 44.27 -5.93 4.60
C PRO A 2 43.12 -5.18 5.27
N ALA A 3 43.40 -3.98 5.77
CA ALA A 3 42.41 -3.08 6.36
C ALA A 3 41.34 -2.75 5.30
N GLY A 4 40.07 -2.93 5.66
CA GLY A 4 38.94 -2.60 4.80
C GLY A 4 38.98 -1.13 4.39
N ARG A 5 38.64 -0.86 3.12
CA ARG A 5 38.52 0.48 2.55
C ARG A 5 37.68 1.38 3.48
N PRO A 6 38.09 2.61 3.79
CA PRO A 6 37.34 3.48 4.69
C PRO A 6 35.89 3.65 4.20
N PRO A 7 34.91 3.72 5.13
CA PRO A 7 33.53 3.98 4.77
C PRO A 7 33.48 5.27 3.96
N SER A 8 32.92 5.17 2.75
CA SER A 8 32.87 6.32 1.85
C SER A 8 31.86 7.31 2.44
N GLN A 9 32.24 8.57 2.62
CA GLN A 9 31.35 9.65 3.08
C GLN A 9 30.02 9.72 2.29
N ILE A 10 30.01 9.20 1.06
CA ILE A 10 28.85 9.04 0.17
C ILE A 10 27.68 8.27 0.82
N ASP A 11 27.96 7.29 1.69
CA ASP A 11 26.89 6.51 2.34
C ASP A 11 26.04 7.37 3.30
N GLN A 12 26.57 8.50 3.81
CA GLN A 12 25.82 9.46 4.63
C GLN A 12 24.75 10.21 3.83
N TYR A 13 25.01 10.48 2.55
CA TYR A 13 24.12 11.19 1.63
C TYR A 13 23.19 10.27 0.82
N LYS A 14 23.07 9.00 1.25
CA LYS A 14 22.26 8.00 0.54
C LYS A 14 20.84 8.47 0.27
N GLN A 15 20.17 9.04 1.27
CA GLN A 15 18.78 9.52 1.16
C GLN A 15 18.68 10.63 0.09
N GLU A 16 19.45 11.69 0.25
CA GLU A 16 19.54 12.85 -0.66
C GLU A 16 19.76 12.43 -2.13
N ILE A 17 20.74 11.54 -2.35
CA ILE A 17 21.12 11.05 -3.67
C ILE A 17 20.00 10.19 -4.26
N SER A 18 19.35 9.36 -3.44
CA SER A 18 18.26 8.50 -3.88
C SER A 18 17.05 9.32 -4.30
N THR A 19 16.64 10.29 -3.48
CA THR A 19 15.53 11.19 -3.75
C THR A 19 15.79 12.03 -4.99
N SER A 20 16.99 12.63 -5.12
CA SER A 20 17.35 13.44 -6.29
C SER A 20 17.39 12.62 -7.57
N PHE A 21 17.87 11.38 -7.50
CA PHE A 21 17.90 10.46 -8.63
C PHE A 21 16.50 9.99 -9.05
N GLN A 22 15.60 9.76 -8.08
CA GLN A 22 14.19 9.43 -8.32
C GLN A 22 13.40 10.61 -8.87
N ASN A 23 13.70 11.85 -8.43
CA ASN A 23 13.12 13.10 -8.93
C ASN A 23 13.53 13.45 -10.37
N GLY A 24 14.26 12.57 -11.05
CA GLY A 24 14.60 12.76 -12.45
C GLY A 24 15.88 13.56 -12.69
N GLN A 25 16.66 13.91 -11.65
CA GLN A 25 17.95 14.56 -11.88
C GLN A 25 18.95 13.60 -12.56
N SER A 26 19.80 14.16 -13.41
CA SER A 26 20.89 13.42 -14.04
C SER A 26 22.01 13.16 -13.02
N ILE A 27 22.75 12.07 -13.19
CA ILE A 27 23.88 11.74 -12.31
C ILE A 27 24.89 12.90 -12.28
N SER A 28 25.11 13.57 -13.42
CA SER A 28 25.96 14.75 -13.54
C SER A 28 25.47 15.93 -12.71
N ASN A 29 24.15 16.16 -12.64
CA ASN A 29 23.58 17.22 -11.80
C ASN A 29 23.69 16.86 -10.31
N ILE A 30 23.49 15.59 -9.95
CA ILE A 30 23.67 15.12 -8.58
C ILE A 30 25.14 15.29 -8.14
N THR A 31 26.11 14.98 -9.01
CA THR A 31 27.53 15.22 -8.70
C THR A 31 27.86 16.70 -8.57
N LYS A 32 27.21 17.58 -9.35
CA LYS A 32 27.40 19.03 -9.23
C LYS A 32 26.82 19.55 -7.92
N MET A 33 25.57 19.18 -7.59
CA MET A 33 24.94 19.50 -6.31
C MET A 33 25.81 19.04 -5.13
N LEU A 34 26.31 17.80 -5.16
CA LEU A 34 27.19 17.28 -4.10
C LEU A 34 28.53 18.04 -3.99
N SER A 35 29.04 18.53 -5.12
CA SER A 35 30.25 19.34 -5.15
C SER A 35 30.01 20.77 -4.68
N ASP A 36 28.88 21.37 -5.02
CA ASP A 36 28.55 22.76 -4.71
C ASP A 36 28.12 22.92 -3.25
N GLU A 37 27.32 21.98 -2.73
CA GLU A 37 26.70 22.06 -1.41
C GLU A 37 27.55 21.44 -0.30
N TYR A 38 28.23 20.32 -0.59
CA TYR A 38 29.02 19.57 0.39
C TYR A 38 30.53 19.56 0.10
N GLN A 39 30.98 20.23 -0.96
CA GLN A 39 32.39 20.26 -1.40
C GLN A 39 32.99 18.87 -1.68
N ILE A 40 32.17 17.89 -2.05
CA ILE A 40 32.61 16.52 -2.31
C ILE A 40 32.70 16.27 -3.81
N THR A 41 33.93 16.18 -4.32
CA THR A 41 34.17 15.83 -5.73
C THR A 41 34.04 14.31 -5.91
N ILE A 42 32.93 13.87 -6.48
CA ILE A 42 32.65 12.45 -6.72
C ILE A 42 32.53 12.20 -8.22
N HIS A 43 33.22 11.16 -8.70
CA HIS A 43 33.07 10.73 -10.08
C HIS A 43 31.66 10.16 -10.34
N PRO A 44 30.99 10.47 -11.47
CA PRO A 44 29.65 9.98 -11.80
C PRO A 44 29.48 8.45 -11.68
N GLU A 45 30.52 7.69 -12.06
CA GLU A 45 30.51 6.22 -11.92
C GLU A 45 30.45 5.74 -10.47
N THR A 46 30.95 6.52 -9.51
CA THR A 46 30.81 6.19 -8.09
C THR A 46 29.35 6.29 -7.65
N ILE A 47 28.63 7.33 -8.08
CA ILE A 47 27.19 7.48 -7.84
C ILE A 47 26.44 6.32 -8.51
N ARG A 48 26.76 5.99 -9.76
CA ARG A 48 26.14 4.88 -10.50
C ARG A 48 26.32 3.54 -9.79
N ARG A 49 27.53 3.23 -9.34
CA ARG A 49 27.85 2.01 -8.58
C ARG A 49 27.09 1.99 -7.26
N ARG A 50 27.01 3.12 -6.56
CA ARG A 50 26.32 3.24 -5.26
C ARG A 50 24.81 3.09 -5.39
N LEU A 51 24.18 3.74 -6.37
CA LEU A 51 22.76 3.57 -6.68
C LEU A 51 22.42 2.10 -6.94
N LYS A 52 23.26 1.38 -7.70
CA LYS A 52 23.10 -0.06 -7.92
C LYS A 52 23.25 -0.87 -6.62
N GLN A 53 24.24 -0.57 -5.79
CA GLN A 53 24.44 -1.24 -4.49
C GLN A 53 23.30 -0.97 -3.51
N TRP A 54 22.72 0.22 -3.55
CA TRP A 54 21.59 0.60 -2.70
C TRP A 54 20.24 0.12 -3.25
N GLY A 55 20.21 -0.48 -4.45
CA GLY A 55 18.98 -0.94 -5.09
C GLY A 55 18.08 0.18 -5.58
N VAL A 56 18.61 1.39 -5.76
CA VAL A 56 17.85 2.58 -6.13
C VAL A 56 17.74 2.63 -7.65
N SER A 57 16.50 2.56 -8.14
CA SER A 57 16.16 2.73 -9.55
C SER A 57 15.25 3.94 -9.72
N ARG A 58 15.28 4.58 -10.89
CA ARG A 58 14.37 5.69 -11.24
C ARG A 58 12.90 5.24 -11.31
N THR A 59 12.68 3.93 -11.40
CA THR A 59 11.39 3.32 -11.79
C THR A 59 10.79 2.48 -10.66
N ASN A 60 11.55 2.20 -9.59
CA ASN A 60 11.07 1.41 -8.45
C ASN A 60 11.00 2.28 -7.21
N PRO A 61 9.80 2.69 -6.76
CA PRO A 61 9.61 2.99 -5.34
C PRO A 61 10.10 1.81 -4.50
N GLY A 62 10.58 2.10 -3.29
CA GLY A 62 11.00 1.05 -2.36
C GLY A 62 9.85 0.06 -2.08
N PRO A 63 10.14 -1.13 -1.52
CA PRO A 63 9.13 -2.15 -1.28
C PRO A 63 7.87 -1.63 -0.55
N ARG A 64 8.06 -0.82 0.50
CA ARG A 64 6.97 -0.23 1.28
C ARG A 64 6.13 0.79 0.51
N GLU A 65 6.78 1.70 -0.21
CA GLU A 65 6.06 2.71 -0.99
C GLU A 65 5.23 2.09 -2.11
N LEU A 66 5.75 1.02 -2.73
CA LEU A 66 5.02 0.25 -3.73
C LEU A 66 3.80 -0.44 -3.11
N GLU A 67 3.95 -1.06 -1.95
CA GLU A 67 2.86 -1.70 -1.22
C GLU A 67 1.75 -0.72 -0.83
N ASP A 68 2.12 0.44 -0.26
CA ASP A 68 1.16 1.46 0.16
C ASP A 68 0.39 2.01 -1.03
N LYS A 69 1.06 2.21 -2.17
CA LYS A 69 0.42 2.64 -3.40
C LYS A 69 -0.52 1.58 -3.98
N ILE A 70 -0.14 0.30 -3.93
CA ILE A 70 -1.01 -0.81 -4.32
C ILE A 70 -2.24 -0.87 -3.41
N LYS A 71 -2.08 -0.71 -2.09
CA LYS A 71 -3.20 -0.66 -1.13
C LYS A 71 -4.15 0.49 -1.44
N GLU A 72 -3.63 1.68 -1.72
CA GLU A 72 -4.44 2.85 -2.08
C GLU A 72 -5.25 2.60 -3.35
N LEU A 73 -4.62 2.13 -4.43
CA LEU A 73 -5.29 1.83 -5.70
C LEU A 73 -6.34 0.71 -5.54
N TYR A 74 -6.08 -0.26 -4.68
CA TYR A 74 -6.98 -1.37 -4.41
C TYR A 74 -8.18 -0.99 -3.52
N PHE A 75 -7.96 -0.27 -2.43
CA PHE A 75 -9.01 0.06 -1.46
C PHE A 75 -9.77 1.34 -1.82
N LYS A 76 -9.07 2.44 -2.08
CA LYS A 76 -9.71 3.75 -2.32
C LYS A 76 -10.32 3.82 -3.71
N GLN A 77 -9.57 3.43 -4.73
CA GLN A 77 -10.01 3.51 -6.13
C GLN A 77 -10.71 2.24 -6.61
N GLY A 78 -10.44 1.12 -5.95
CA GLY A 78 -11.13 -0.11 -6.23
C GLY A 78 -10.78 -0.77 -7.55
N LEU A 79 -9.62 -0.44 -8.11
CA LEU A 79 -9.16 -0.86 -9.42
C LEU A 79 -8.92 -2.37 -9.47
N ARG A 80 -9.12 -2.97 -10.64
CA ARG A 80 -8.71 -4.36 -10.96
C ARG A 80 -7.22 -4.42 -11.26
N ASP A 81 -6.64 -5.62 -11.26
CA ASP A 81 -5.17 -5.75 -11.32
C ASP A 81 -4.58 -5.16 -12.60
N LYS A 82 -5.26 -5.34 -13.75
CA LYS A 82 -4.88 -4.69 -15.01
C LYS A 82 -4.94 -3.15 -14.95
N GLU A 83 -5.89 -2.60 -14.18
CA GLU A 83 -6.06 -1.16 -14.00
C GLU A 83 -5.02 -0.61 -13.00
N ILE A 84 -4.67 -1.39 -11.96
CA ILE A 84 -3.59 -1.10 -11.02
C ILE A 84 -2.26 -1.04 -11.77
N ILE A 85 -1.95 -2.01 -12.63
CA ILE A 85 -0.73 -2.00 -13.45
C ILE A 85 -0.68 -0.74 -14.31
N ARG A 86 -1.77 -0.42 -15.02
CA ARG A 86 -1.83 0.80 -15.85
C ARG A 86 -1.67 2.08 -15.03
N ALA A 87 -2.22 2.13 -13.82
CA ALA A 87 -2.07 3.28 -12.93
C ALA A 87 -0.60 3.42 -12.46
N LEU A 88 0.02 2.31 -12.06
CA LEU A 88 1.43 2.28 -11.69
C LEU A 88 2.34 2.65 -12.87
N GLU A 89 2.03 2.19 -14.08
CA GLU A 89 2.78 2.55 -15.29
C GLU A 89 2.70 4.06 -15.61
N ARG A 90 1.53 4.69 -15.42
CA ARG A 90 1.38 6.14 -15.55
C ARG A 90 2.23 6.90 -14.54
N ASP A 91 2.41 6.32 -13.35
CA ASP A 91 3.28 6.85 -12.30
C ASP A 91 4.76 6.50 -12.52
N GLY A 92 5.10 5.93 -13.68
CA GLY A 92 6.46 5.57 -14.05
C GLY A 92 6.95 4.25 -13.44
N ILE A 93 6.08 3.46 -12.84
CA ILE A 93 6.40 2.20 -12.16
C ILE A 93 5.97 1.03 -13.05
N LYS A 94 6.94 0.32 -13.62
CA LYS A 94 6.66 -0.85 -14.47
C LYS A 94 6.74 -2.13 -13.64
N ILE A 95 5.59 -2.75 -13.41
CA ILE A 95 5.52 -4.07 -12.76
C ILE A 95 4.83 -5.09 -13.67
N SER A 96 5.26 -6.34 -13.57
CA SER A 96 4.56 -7.45 -14.23
C SER A 96 3.30 -7.84 -13.44
N GLN A 97 2.34 -8.46 -14.13
CA GLN A 97 1.14 -9.02 -13.49
C GLN A 97 1.50 -10.03 -12.40
N SER A 98 2.50 -10.89 -12.64
CA SER A 98 2.97 -11.88 -11.66
C SER A 98 3.53 -11.22 -10.42
N THR A 99 4.33 -10.16 -10.59
CA THR A 99 4.89 -9.37 -9.49
C THR A 99 3.78 -8.72 -8.66
N LEU A 100 2.78 -8.13 -9.31
CA LEU A 100 1.61 -7.56 -8.62
C LEU A 100 0.88 -8.63 -7.80
N THR A 101 0.63 -9.81 -8.38
CA THR A 101 -0.03 -10.91 -7.68
C THR A 101 0.77 -11.39 -6.47
N THR A 102 2.09 -11.54 -6.61
CA THR A 102 2.96 -11.91 -5.47
C THR A 102 2.93 -10.88 -4.36
N ILE A 103 3.01 -9.58 -4.70
CA ILE A 103 2.90 -8.51 -3.71
C ILE A 103 1.54 -8.59 -3.03
N GLN A 104 0.44 -8.62 -3.80
CA GLN A 104 -0.93 -8.72 -3.28
C GLN A 104 -1.12 -9.92 -2.34
N LEU A 105 -0.55 -11.09 -2.68
CA LEU A 105 -0.56 -12.26 -1.81
C LEU A 105 0.15 -11.99 -0.48
N TRP A 106 1.33 -11.38 -0.54
CA TRP A 106 2.14 -11.09 0.62
C TRP A 106 1.49 -10.08 1.57
N ILE A 107 0.80 -9.06 1.03
CA ILE A 107 0.08 -8.06 1.81
C ILE A 107 -1.40 -8.42 2.09
N GLY A 108 -1.85 -9.62 1.71
CA GLY A 108 -3.21 -10.11 2.00
C GLY A 108 -4.33 -9.47 1.16
N LEU A 109 -4.02 -8.83 0.03
CA LEU A 109 -4.99 -8.21 -0.88
C LEU A 109 -5.54 -9.21 -1.89
N GLN A 110 -6.46 -10.08 -1.46
CA GLN A 110 -7.14 -11.02 -2.35
C GLN A 110 -8.63 -10.70 -2.50
N ARG A 111 -9.10 -10.40 -3.73
CA ARG A 111 -10.53 -10.13 -3.97
C ARG A 111 -11.44 -11.33 -3.72
N ARG A 112 -10.88 -12.54 -3.84
CA ARG A 112 -11.61 -13.79 -3.62
C ARG A 112 -10.93 -14.52 -2.49
N VAL A 113 -11.60 -14.55 -1.35
CA VAL A 113 -11.25 -15.48 -0.27
C VAL A 113 -11.78 -16.85 -0.68
N VAL A 114 -10.88 -17.81 -0.88
CA VAL A 114 -11.24 -19.15 -1.37
C VAL A 114 -11.52 -20.10 -0.20
N LYS A 115 -10.90 -19.86 0.95
CA LYS A 115 -11.02 -20.72 2.13
C LYS A 115 -12.23 -20.34 2.99
N PRO A 116 -13.06 -21.30 3.40
CA PRO A 116 -14.24 -21.04 4.21
C PRO A 116 -13.90 -20.49 5.60
N GLU A 117 -12.78 -20.90 6.22
CA GLU A 117 -12.33 -20.34 7.50
C GLU A 117 -12.04 -18.83 7.42
N ASP A 118 -11.38 -18.40 6.35
CA ASP A 118 -11.01 -17.00 6.13
C ASP A 118 -12.26 -16.14 5.81
N ILE A 119 -13.28 -16.73 5.17
CA ILE A 119 -14.57 -16.07 4.95
C ILE A 119 -15.26 -15.81 6.29
N GLN A 120 -15.35 -16.81 7.16
CA GLN A 120 -15.99 -16.65 8.47
C GLN A 120 -15.25 -15.64 9.36
N HIS A 121 -13.92 -15.69 9.35
CA HIS A 121 -13.10 -14.73 10.10
C HIS A 121 -13.31 -13.30 9.59
N THR A 122 -13.29 -13.11 8.27
CA THR A 122 -13.54 -11.80 7.65
C THR A 122 -14.97 -11.32 7.95
N ASP A 123 -15.97 -12.18 7.82
CA ASP A 123 -17.37 -11.84 8.12
C ASP A 123 -17.56 -11.47 9.59
N ASN A 124 -16.89 -12.15 10.52
CA ASN A 124 -16.91 -11.80 11.94
C ASN A 124 -16.26 -10.44 12.21
N ILE A 125 -15.08 -10.17 11.63
CA ILE A 125 -14.41 -8.85 11.75
C ILE A 125 -15.31 -7.74 11.22
N VAL A 126 -15.92 -7.95 10.05
CA VAL A 126 -16.84 -6.99 9.44
C VAL A 126 -18.08 -6.80 10.30
N ARG A 127 -18.63 -7.88 10.86
CA ARG A 127 -19.81 -7.82 11.71
C ARG A 127 -19.55 -7.08 13.01
N GLU A 128 -18.42 -7.31 13.66
CA GLU A 128 -18.00 -6.56 14.85
C GLU A 128 -17.77 -5.08 14.51
N ALA A 129 -17.06 -4.78 13.43
CA ALA A 129 -16.85 -3.40 12.99
C ALA A 129 -18.18 -2.69 12.63
N VAL A 130 -19.13 -3.38 12.01
CA VAL A 130 -20.50 -2.88 11.77
C VAL A 130 -21.22 -2.63 13.09
N ARG A 131 -21.11 -3.53 14.06
CA ARG A 131 -21.75 -3.40 15.37
C ARG A 131 -21.21 -2.21 16.15
N GLU A 132 -19.89 -2.03 16.20
CA GLU A 132 -19.26 -0.87 16.84
C GLU A 132 -19.71 0.45 16.21
N GLN A 133 -19.79 0.51 14.88
CA GLN A 133 -20.17 1.72 14.16
C GLN A 133 -21.69 1.99 14.16
N LEU A 134 -22.52 0.96 14.37
CA LEU A 134 -23.95 1.12 14.68
C LEU A 134 -24.13 1.69 16.09
N ASN A 135 -23.38 1.17 17.07
CA ASN A 135 -23.40 1.64 18.45
C ASN A 135 -22.89 3.09 18.59
N SER A 136 -22.02 3.56 17.69
CA SER A 136 -21.56 4.95 17.68
C SER A 136 -22.58 5.94 17.08
N GLY A 137 -23.74 5.46 16.61
CA GLY A 137 -24.80 6.28 16.01
C GLY A 137 -24.42 6.90 14.65
N HIS A 138 -23.22 6.63 14.14
CA HIS A 138 -22.73 7.25 12.91
C HIS A 138 -23.34 6.64 11.64
N ILE A 139 -23.96 5.46 11.76
CA ILE A 139 -24.38 4.64 10.62
C ILE A 139 -25.90 4.48 10.44
N GLU A 140 -26.73 5.04 11.32
CA GLU A 140 -28.19 5.05 11.13
C GLU A 140 -28.57 5.65 9.76
N GLY A 141 -29.05 4.79 8.85
CA GLY A 141 -29.55 5.18 7.53
C GLY A 141 -28.61 4.93 6.34
N TYR A 142 -27.38 4.44 6.50
CA TYR A 142 -26.56 4.12 5.33
C TYR A 142 -27.06 2.86 4.60
N GLY A 143 -27.49 3.05 3.35
CA GLY A 143 -27.78 1.95 2.44
C GLY A 143 -26.54 1.10 2.14
N ARG A 144 -26.76 -0.16 1.70
CA ARG A 144 -25.73 -1.17 1.40
C ARG A 144 -24.50 -0.65 0.64
N GLY A 145 -24.72 0.21 -0.35
CA GLY A 145 -23.64 0.78 -1.17
C GLY A 145 -22.71 1.71 -0.37
N HIS A 146 -23.25 2.47 0.57
CA HIS A 146 -22.48 3.38 1.41
C HIS A 146 -21.66 2.62 2.45
N LEU A 147 -22.23 1.59 3.09
CA LEU A 147 -21.50 0.71 4.00
C LEU A 147 -20.32 0.03 3.30
N TYR A 148 -20.57 -0.53 2.12
CA TYR A 148 -19.51 -1.14 1.31
C TYR A 148 -18.39 -0.16 1.02
N ARG A 149 -18.73 1.07 0.62
CA ARG A 149 -17.74 2.12 0.35
C ARG A 149 -16.98 2.54 1.60
N PHE A 150 -17.66 2.72 2.72
CA PHE A 150 -17.06 3.12 4.00
C PHE A 150 -16.03 2.10 4.48
N PHE A 151 -16.42 0.84 4.61
CA PHE A 151 -15.49 -0.21 5.06
C PHE A 151 -14.34 -0.45 4.08
N ARG A 152 -14.59 -0.30 2.78
CA ARG A 152 -13.53 -0.40 1.78
C ARG A 152 -12.50 0.72 1.93
N ILE A 153 -12.94 1.95 2.23
CA ILE A 153 -12.04 3.08 2.51
C ILE A 153 -11.23 2.84 3.79
N GLN A 154 -11.81 2.20 4.80
CA GLN A 154 -11.13 1.81 6.04
C GLN A 154 -10.15 0.62 5.87
N GLY A 155 -10.03 0.07 4.65
CA GLY A 155 -9.06 -1.00 4.36
C GLY A 155 -9.57 -2.41 4.61
N TYR A 156 -10.88 -2.60 4.85
CA TYR A 156 -11.44 -3.94 4.98
C TYR A 156 -11.64 -4.59 3.62
N ASN A 157 -11.14 -5.82 3.47
CA ASN A 157 -11.27 -6.62 2.25
C ASN A 157 -12.58 -7.42 2.25
N ILE A 158 -13.70 -6.74 1.98
CA ILE A 158 -15.06 -7.29 2.14
C ILE A 158 -15.65 -7.70 0.79
N ALA A 159 -16.29 -8.87 0.74
CA ALA A 159 -17.11 -9.25 -0.39
C ALA A 159 -18.39 -8.40 -0.46
N ARG A 160 -18.79 -7.96 -1.66
CA ARG A 160 -20.00 -7.13 -1.84
C ARG A 160 -21.28 -7.75 -1.27
N ASN A 161 -21.31 -9.07 -1.06
CA ASN A 161 -22.46 -9.83 -0.57
C ASN A 161 -22.45 -10.10 0.94
N SER A 162 -21.32 -9.98 1.65
CA SER A 162 -21.28 -10.32 3.09
C SER A 162 -21.94 -9.25 3.99
N ILE A 163 -22.05 -8.01 3.52
CA ILE A 163 -22.75 -6.92 4.23
C ILE A 163 -24.23 -7.25 4.46
N GLN A 164 -24.83 -8.10 3.63
CA GLN A 164 -26.23 -8.50 3.77
C GLN A 164 -26.49 -9.40 4.99
N MET A 165 -25.52 -10.23 5.38
CA MET A 165 -25.62 -11.06 6.58
C MET A 165 -25.48 -10.21 7.86
N GLY A 166 -24.55 -9.25 7.87
CA GLY A 166 -24.35 -8.35 9.03
C GLY A 166 -25.60 -7.52 9.36
N PHE A 167 -26.30 -7.01 8.34
CA PHE A 167 -27.53 -6.23 8.52
C PHE A 167 -28.72 -7.08 9.01
N SER A 168 -28.88 -8.30 8.46
CA SER A 168 -29.94 -9.21 8.91
C SER A 168 -29.78 -9.61 10.37
N VAL A 169 -28.54 -9.78 10.85
CA VAL A 169 -28.30 -10.13 12.25
C VAL A 169 -28.38 -8.91 13.18
N GLY A 170 -27.87 -7.74 12.76
CA GLY A 170 -28.03 -6.50 13.54
C GLY A 170 -29.50 -6.13 13.76
N LYS A 171 -30.34 -6.31 12.71
CA LYS A 171 -31.79 -6.10 12.81
C LYS A 171 -32.48 -7.13 13.71
N MET A 172 -32.03 -8.39 13.73
CA MET A 172 -32.54 -9.40 14.66
C MET A 172 -32.14 -9.13 16.12
N ILE A 173 -30.93 -8.64 16.38
CA ILE A 173 -30.48 -8.30 17.74
C ILE A 173 -31.22 -7.05 18.25
N SER A 174 -31.44 -6.05 17.38
CA SER A 174 -32.17 -4.82 17.77
C SER A 174 -33.67 -5.03 17.99
N THR A 175 -34.26 -6.07 17.39
CA THR A 175 -35.68 -6.45 17.62
C THR A 175 -35.83 -7.50 18.73
N GLY A 176 -34.74 -8.14 19.15
CA GLY A 176 -34.73 -9.16 20.20
C GLY A 176 -34.75 -8.62 21.64
N ASP A 177 -34.48 -7.32 21.84
CA ASP A 177 -34.49 -6.67 23.16
C ASP A 177 -35.88 -6.12 23.56
N GLU A 178 -36.88 -6.14 22.67
CA GLU A 178 -38.26 -5.70 22.97
C GLU A 178 -39.23 -6.85 23.32
N MET A 179 -38.73 -8.08 23.48
CA MET A 179 -39.56 -9.25 23.78
C MET A 179 -39.23 -9.92 25.12
N ASN A 180 -38.77 -9.12 26.08
CA ASN A 180 -38.65 -9.53 27.48
C ASN A 180 -38.97 -8.36 28.43
N MET A 181 -40.20 -7.86 28.35
CA MET A 181 -40.93 -7.20 29.45
C MET A 181 -42.40 -7.55 29.38
#